data_AF-A0ABC9DDQ5-F1
#
_entry.id   AF-A0ABC9DDQ5-F1
#
_cell.length_a   1.000
_cell.length_b   1.000
_cell.length_c   1.000
_cell.angle_alpha   90.00
_cell.angle_beta   90.00
_cell.angle_gamma   90.00
#
_symmetry.space_group_name_H-M   'P 1'
#
loop_
_entity.id
_entity.type
_entity.pdbx_description
1 polymer ?
#
loop_
_entity_poly.entity_id
_entity_poly.type
_entity_poly.pdbx_seq_one_letter_code
_entity_poly.pdbx_strand_id
1 'polypeptide(L)'
;MAAPCGRGALPLVFVAISAALLTYNALVSSRSGLLLPLASSSFPTATATATATASSSSARRFHTAVTASGSVYNTWQCRVMYHWFKEARRGPGGGEMGGFTRILHSGKHDEFVDEIPTFVADPLVEGDQGYIVLNRPWAFVQWLQKADIKEDYILMAEPDHIIVKPIPNLSRDGRAAAFPFFYIEPEKNEKVLRKFFPEDKGPITKIDPIGNSPVIIEKESLARIAPTWMNVSIAMKKDPDADKTFGWVLEMYAYAVASAIHGVGNILRKDFMIQPPWDLEIGDAFIIHYTYGCDYDKEGKLTYAKVGAWRFDKRQYMEKPPPRNLPLPPNGLPNRIPQSVVTLVMMVNEATASMPDWDTYAAG
;
A
#
# COMPACT_ATOMS: atom_id res chain seq x y z
N MET A 1 31.57 -36.03 17.40
CA MET A 1 32.32 -34.76 17.44
C MET A 1 31.53 -33.75 16.63
N ALA A 2 30.88 -32.82 17.32
CA ALA A 2 30.11 -31.72 16.73
C ALA A 2 30.94 -30.44 16.84
N ALA A 3 30.95 -29.63 15.79
CA ALA A 3 31.44 -28.26 15.81
C ALA A 3 30.37 -27.33 15.19
N PRO A 4 30.09 -26.16 15.78
CA PRO A 4 29.00 -25.26 15.42
C PRO A 4 29.46 -24.06 14.57
N CYS A 5 28.61 -23.55 13.68
CA CYS A 5 28.73 -22.25 12.99
C CYS A 5 27.33 -21.87 12.47
N GLY A 6 26.78 -20.67 12.60
CA GLY A 6 27.19 -19.41 13.22
C GLY A 6 26.00 -18.46 13.08
N ARG A 7 25.51 -17.91 14.19
CA ARG A 7 24.51 -16.85 14.23
C ARG A 7 25.18 -15.54 13.79
N GLY A 8 24.77 -14.96 12.66
CA GLY A 8 25.36 -13.72 12.19
C GLY A 8 24.71 -13.17 10.93
N ALA A 9 23.41 -12.84 10.97
CA ALA A 9 22.75 -12.09 9.89
C ALA A 9 21.63 -11.15 10.38
N LEU A 10 21.04 -11.39 11.56
CA LEU A 10 19.96 -10.55 12.08
C LEU A 10 20.34 -9.09 12.45
N PRO A 11 21.55 -8.74 12.93
CA PRO A 11 21.80 -7.36 13.39
C PRO A 11 21.91 -6.33 12.25
N LEU A 12 22.26 -6.75 11.03
CA LEU A 12 22.54 -5.84 9.91
C LEU A 12 21.26 -5.29 9.26
N VAL A 13 20.14 -6.04 9.33
CA VAL A 13 18.85 -5.61 8.79
C VAL A 13 18.28 -4.43 9.60
N PHE A 14 18.45 -4.42 10.92
CA PHE A 14 17.96 -3.34 11.79
C PHE A 14 18.76 -2.04 11.65
N VAL A 15 20.07 -2.12 11.38
CA VAL A 15 20.94 -0.93 11.24
C VAL A 15 20.66 -0.19 9.92
N ALA A 16 20.36 -0.90 8.83
CA ALA A 16 20.03 -0.28 7.55
C ALA A 16 18.68 0.47 7.58
N ILE A 17 17.70 -0.07 8.31
CA ILE A 17 16.40 0.60 8.54
C ILE A 17 16.63 1.91 9.33
N SER A 18 17.46 1.86 10.37
CA SER A 18 17.71 3.01 11.26
C SER A 18 18.43 4.18 10.57
N ALA A 19 19.36 3.91 9.66
CA ALA A 19 20.12 4.96 8.97
C ALA A 19 19.29 5.66 7.87
N ALA A 20 18.40 4.94 7.18
CA ALA A 20 17.47 5.55 6.21
C ALA A 20 16.35 6.36 6.90
N LEU A 21 16.02 6.05 8.16
CA LEU A 21 15.03 6.76 8.96
C LEU A 21 15.52 8.13 9.48
N LEU A 22 16.83 8.27 9.75
CA LEU A 22 17.39 9.51 10.31
C LEU A 22 17.44 10.67 9.31
N THR A 23 17.68 10.38 8.03
CA THR A 23 17.69 11.42 6.98
C THR A 23 16.30 11.93 6.60
N TYR A 24 15.25 11.12 6.79
CA TYR A 24 13.86 11.51 6.51
C TYR A 24 13.31 12.50 7.56
N ASN A 25 13.59 12.28 8.86
CA ASN A 25 13.04 13.10 9.94
C ASN A 25 13.65 14.51 10.04
N ALA A 26 14.87 14.72 9.53
CA ALA A 26 15.55 16.01 9.63
C ALA A 26 14.99 17.10 8.69
N LEU A 27 14.27 16.72 7.62
CA LEU A 27 13.80 17.66 6.59
C LEU A 27 12.39 18.23 6.85
N VAL A 28 11.57 17.60 7.70
CA VAL A 28 10.12 17.89 7.79
C VAL A 28 9.70 18.64 9.07
N SER A 29 10.50 18.60 10.14
CA SER A 29 10.04 19.03 11.49
C SER A 29 10.17 20.53 11.81
N SER A 30 10.03 21.43 10.84
CA SER A 30 10.06 22.88 11.11
C SER A 30 8.69 23.53 10.89
N ARG A 31 7.83 23.51 11.92
CA ARG A 31 6.96 24.62 12.41
C ARG A 31 5.76 24.11 13.24
N SER A 32 5.74 24.57 14.50
CA SER A 32 4.64 24.95 15.43
C SER A 32 3.22 24.38 15.20
N GLY A 33 2.43 23.97 16.20
CA GLY A 33 2.40 24.27 17.63
C GLY A 33 1.12 25.06 17.98
N LEU A 34 0.06 24.39 18.45
CA LEU A 34 -0.84 24.72 19.57
C LEU A 34 -2.14 23.84 19.53
N LEU A 35 -2.60 23.43 20.71
CA LEU A 35 -3.72 22.50 20.99
C LEU A 35 -5.07 23.23 21.18
N LEU A 36 -6.20 22.58 20.87
CA LEU A 36 -7.54 22.77 21.48
C LEU A 36 -8.50 21.58 21.12
N PRO A 37 -9.65 21.38 21.80
CA PRO A 37 -10.23 20.06 22.07
C PRO A 37 -11.37 19.58 21.13
N LEU A 38 -11.55 18.25 21.14
CA LEU A 38 -12.40 17.41 20.28
C LEU A 38 -13.91 17.47 20.65
N ALA A 39 -14.79 17.57 19.65
CA ALA A 39 -16.24 17.35 19.80
C ALA A 39 -16.66 16.01 19.18
N SER A 40 -17.39 15.21 19.95
CA SER A 40 -17.94 13.91 19.55
C SER A 40 -19.20 14.07 18.72
N SER A 41 -19.31 13.35 17.60
CA SER A 41 -20.56 13.14 16.89
C SER A 41 -20.76 11.65 16.61
N SER A 42 -21.91 11.14 17.03
CA SER A 42 -22.31 9.74 16.91
C SER A 42 -23.12 9.52 15.62
N PHE A 43 -22.85 8.43 14.91
CA PHE A 43 -23.65 7.99 13.75
C PHE A 43 -24.65 6.89 14.16
N PRO A 44 -25.86 6.85 13.58
CA PRO A 44 -26.87 5.85 13.90
C PRO A 44 -26.58 4.51 13.21
N THR A 45 -26.77 3.41 13.96
CA THR A 45 -26.60 2.03 13.50
C THR A 45 -27.83 1.54 12.75
N ALA A 46 -27.67 1.12 11.49
CA ALA A 46 -28.71 0.42 10.74
C ALA A 46 -28.44 -1.09 10.72
N THR A 47 -29.44 -1.89 11.11
CA THR A 47 -29.42 -3.35 11.06
C THR A 47 -30.04 -3.80 9.74
N ALA A 48 -29.34 -4.58 8.93
CA ALA A 48 -29.88 -5.16 7.70
C ALA A 48 -29.68 -6.67 7.68
N THR A 49 -30.78 -7.41 7.59
CA THR A 49 -30.85 -8.84 7.29
C THR A 49 -30.81 -9.03 5.78
N ALA A 50 -29.77 -9.67 5.25
CA ALA A 50 -29.61 -9.92 3.82
C ALA A 50 -30.30 -11.23 3.40
N THR A 51 -31.16 -11.14 2.37
CA THR A 51 -31.66 -12.31 1.63
C THR A 51 -30.93 -12.33 0.29
N ALA A 52 -30.19 -13.40 0.00
CA ALA A 52 -29.36 -13.50 -1.19
C ALA A 52 -30.20 -13.86 -2.43
N THR A 53 -30.31 -12.94 -3.38
CA THR A 53 -30.68 -13.25 -4.76
C THR A 53 -29.46 -13.09 -5.65
N ALA A 54 -29.12 -14.15 -6.38
CA ALA A 54 -28.04 -14.17 -7.35
C ALA A 54 -28.27 -13.10 -8.44
N SER A 55 -27.34 -12.15 -8.56
CA SER A 55 -27.32 -11.18 -9.66
C SER A 55 -26.12 -11.46 -10.58
N SER A 56 -26.35 -11.16 -11.85
CA SER A 56 -25.47 -11.30 -13.01
C SER A 56 -24.05 -10.74 -12.81
N SER A 57 -23.12 -11.10 -13.70
CA SER A 57 -21.68 -10.77 -13.77
C SER A 57 -21.20 -9.34 -13.38
N SER A 58 -22.07 -8.37 -13.12
CA SER A 58 -21.74 -7.14 -12.38
C SER A 58 -21.49 -7.36 -10.88
N ALA A 59 -22.02 -8.44 -10.30
CA ALA A 59 -22.17 -8.64 -8.86
C ALA A 59 -20.86 -8.74 -8.05
N ARG A 60 -19.71 -8.89 -8.71
CA ARG A 60 -18.42 -9.09 -8.03
C ARG A 60 -17.30 -8.24 -8.60
N ARG A 61 -17.61 -7.22 -9.40
CA ARG A 61 -16.59 -6.28 -9.87
C ARG A 61 -16.04 -5.47 -8.69
N PHE A 62 -14.75 -5.13 -8.74
CA PHE A 62 -14.13 -4.26 -7.75
C PHE A 62 -13.63 -2.94 -8.36
N HIS A 63 -13.77 -1.84 -7.63
CA HIS A 63 -13.16 -0.55 -7.96
C HIS A 63 -11.74 -0.49 -7.40
N THR A 64 -10.74 -0.16 -8.20
CA THR A 64 -9.36 0.03 -7.71
C THR A 64 -9.18 1.43 -7.14
N ALA A 65 -8.73 1.55 -5.90
CA ALA A 65 -8.45 2.81 -5.24
C ALA A 65 -6.96 2.87 -4.85
N VAL A 66 -6.27 3.92 -5.29
CA VAL A 66 -4.88 4.20 -4.93
C VAL A 66 -4.81 5.54 -4.21
N THR A 67 -4.36 5.54 -2.95
CA THR A 67 -4.10 6.80 -2.23
C THR A 67 -2.73 7.35 -2.57
N ALA A 68 -2.65 8.65 -2.86
CA ALA A 68 -1.41 9.30 -3.24
C ALA A 68 -1.31 10.71 -2.66
N SER A 69 -0.08 11.11 -2.32
CA SER A 69 0.26 12.51 -2.17
C SER A 69 0.43 13.18 -3.53
N GLY A 70 0.36 14.50 -3.59
CA GLY A 70 0.67 15.28 -4.80
C GLY A 70 2.16 15.43 -5.08
N SER A 71 3.02 14.57 -4.53
CA SER A 71 4.47 14.60 -4.77
C SER A 71 4.80 13.99 -6.13
N VAL A 72 5.91 14.42 -6.74
CA VAL A 72 6.45 13.79 -7.95
C VAL A 72 6.65 12.29 -7.73
N TYR A 73 7.24 11.94 -6.58
CA TYR A 73 7.41 10.56 -6.14
C TYR A 73 6.14 9.71 -6.31
N ASN A 74 5.01 10.05 -5.68
CA ASN A 74 3.80 9.23 -5.85
C ASN A 74 3.16 9.38 -7.23
N THR A 75 3.28 10.55 -7.85
CA THR A 75 2.61 10.84 -9.12
C THR A 75 3.10 9.93 -10.24
N TRP A 76 4.42 9.82 -10.43
CA TRP A 76 4.96 8.96 -11.49
C TRP A 76 4.61 7.48 -11.27
N GLN A 77 4.59 7.04 -10.00
CA GLN A 77 4.21 5.68 -9.62
C GLN A 77 2.73 5.41 -9.95
N CYS A 78 1.83 6.33 -9.60
CA CYS A 78 0.41 6.27 -9.95
C CYS A 78 0.18 6.21 -11.46
N ARG A 79 0.94 6.98 -12.26
CA ARG A 79 0.83 6.95 -13.72
C ARG A 79 1.19 5.56 -14.27
N VAL A 80 2.31 4.98 -13.82
CA VAL A 80 2.74 3.62 -14.20
C VAL A 80 1.71 2.58 -13.77
N MET A 81 1.24 2.64 -12.52
CA MET A 81 0.20 1.75 -12.01
C MET A 81 -1.11 1.87 -12.81
N TYR A 82 -1.53 3.09 -13.16
CA TYR A 82 -2.75 3.32 -13.93
C TYR A 82 -2.63 2.81 -15.37
N HIS A 83 -1.47 2.93 -16.00
CA HIS A 83 -1.19 2.29 -17.29
C HIS A 83 -1.43 0.78 -17.21
N TRP A 84 -0.80 0.09 -16.26
CA TRP A 84 -0.92 -1.36 -16.12
C TRP A 84 -2.30 -1.82 -15.66
N PHE A 85 -3.02 -1.00 -14.89
CA PHE A 85 -4.45 -1.23 -14.61
C PHE A 85 -5.28 -1.24 -15.91
N LYS A 86 -5.06 -0.28 -16.82
CA LYS A 86 -5.81 -0.23 -18.10
C LYS A 86 -5.54 -1.47 -18.95
N GLU A 87 -4.28 -1.89 -19.05
CA GLU A 87 -3.90 -3.07 -19.82
C GLU A 87 -4.48 -4.35 -19.21
N ALA A 88 -4.34 -4.54 -17.90
CA ALA A 88 -4.93 -5.68 -17.20
C ALA A 88 -6.46 -5.73 -17.31
N ARG A 89 -7.14 -4.58 -17.23
CA ARG A 89 -8.60 -4.52 -17.37
C ARG A 89 -9.08 -4.88 -18.78
N ARG A 90 -8.30 -4.56 -19.83
CA ARG A 90 -8.61 -4.90 -21.23
C ARG A 90 -8.25 -6.35 -21.57
N GLY A 91 -7.29 -6.93 -20.87
CA GLY A 91 -6.80 -8.29 -21.11
C GLY A 91 -7.79 -9.40 -20.76
N PRO A 92 -7.58 -10.62 -21.27
CA PRO A 92 -8.37 -11.80 -20.91
C PRO A 92 -8.34 -12.04 -19.39
N GLY A 93 -9.50 -12.04 -18.75
CA GLY A 93 -9.63 -12.17 -17.29
C GLY A 93 -9.83 -10.84 -16.54
N GLY A 94 -9.79 -9.69 -17.23
CA GLY A 94 -10.02 -8.36 -16.63
C GLY A 94 -11.48 -8.00 -16.33
N GLY A 95 -12.44 -8.91 -16.55
CA GLY A 95 -13.87 -8.61 -16.46
C GLY A 95 -14.35 -8.19 -15.06
N GLU A 96 -13.68 -8.66 -14.00
CA GLU A 96 -13.99 -8.27 -12.62
C GLU A 96 -13.30 -6.96 -12.19
N MET A 97 -12.42 -6.40 -13.03
CA MET A 97 -11.80 -5.09 -12.79
C MET A 97 -12.77 -3.97 -13.20
N GLY A 98 -13.16 -3.18 -12.21
CA GLY A 98 -14.11 -2.07 -12.29
C GLY A 98 -13.52 -0.75 -12.79
N GLY A 99 -13.93 0.34 -12.15
CA GLY A 99 -13.29 1.64 -12.24
C GLY A 99 -11.95 1.70 -11.48
N PHE A 100 -11.28 2.84 -11.64
CA PHE A 100 -10.06 3.19 -10.91
C PHE A 100 -10.21 4.61 -10.40
N THR A 101 -9.79 4.87 -9.16
CA THR A 101 -9.68 6.20 -8.59
C THR A 101 -8.32 6.39 -7.93
N ARG A 102 -7.62 7.46 -8.31
CA ARG A 102 -6.54 8.03 -7.51
C ARG A 102 -7.15 8.95 -6.44
N ILE A 103 -7.02 8.59 -5.18
CA ILE A 103 -7.47 9.41 -4.05
C ILE A 103 -6.31 10.32 -3.65
N LEU A 104 -6.32 11.55 -4.18
CA LEU A 104 -5.28 12.55 -3.99
C LEU A 104 -5.53 13.31 -2.69
N HIS A 105 -4.74 13.03 -1.65
CA HIS A 105 -4.95 13.59 -0.31
C HIS A 105 -4.11 14.86 -0.04
N SER A 106 -3.88 15.65 -1.09
CA SER A 106 -3.17 16.93 -1.03
C SER A 106 -4.08 18.14 -0.75
N GLY A 107 -5.40 17.95 -0.81
CA GLY A 107 -6.40 19.04 -0.76
C GLY A 107 -6.45 19.91 -2.02
N LYS A 108 -5.69 19.61 -3.07
CA LYS A 108 -5.66 20.39 -4.31
C LYS A 108 -5.53 19.51 -5.54
N HIS A 109 -6.16 19.94 -6.63
CA HIS A 109 -5.96 19.34 -7.94
C HIS A 109 -4.49 19.50 -8.38
N ASP A 110 -3.95 18.47 -9.04
CA ASP A 110 -2.70 18.53 -9.79
C ASP A 110 -2.98 18.49 -11.30
N GLU A 111 -1.93 18.55 -12.12
CA GLU A 111 -2.04 18.51 -13.59
C GLU A 111 -2.45 17.14 -14.16
N PHE A 112 -2.51 16.09 -13.34
CA PHE A 112 -2.80 14.71 -13.76
C PHE A 112 -4.25 14.29 -13.48
N VAL A 113 -5.09 15.20 -12.97
CA VAL A 113 -6.52 14.92 -12.70
C VAL A 113 -7.31 14.59 -13.97
N ASP A 114 -6.85 15.08 -15.13
CA ASP A 114 -7.44 14.78 -16.44
C ASP A 114 -6.89 13.48 -17.05
N GLU A 115 -5.72 13.01 -16.60
CA GLU A 115 -5.13 11.74 -17.05
C GLU A 115 -5.66 10.55 -16.23
N ILE A 116 -5.67 10.67 -14.91
CA ILE A 116 -6.05 9.62 -13.97
C ILE A 116 -7.35 10.05 -13.28
N PRO A 117 -8.43 9.25 -13.32
CA PRO A 117 -9.64 9.57 -12.58
C PRO A 117 -9.31 9.81 -11.10
N THR A 118 -9.52 11.04 -10.64
CA THR A 118 -9.00 11.50 -9.35
C THR A 118 -10.13 12.02 -8.46
N PHE A 119 -10.11 11.60 -7.21
CA PHE A 119 -10.86 12.24 -6.13
C PHE A 119 -9.89 13.03 -5.26
N VAL A 120 -10.12 14.34 -5.11
CA VAL A 120 -9.31 15.20 -4.24
C VAL A 120 -9.89 15.18 -2.83
N ALA A 121 -9.12 14.65 -1.88
CA ALA A 121 -9.45 14.60 -0.48
C ALA A 121 -8.71 15.71 0.28
N ASP A 122 -9.41 16.34 1.23
CA ASP A 122 -8.79 17.31 2.13
C ASP A 122 -7.80 16.60 3.07
N PRO A 123 -6.64 17.18 3.38
CA PRO A 123 -5.73 16.62 4.38
C PRO A 123 -6.37 16.65 5.78
N LEU A 124 -5.75 15.93 6.72
CA LEU A 124 -6.15 15.99 8.13
C LEU A 124 -6.03 17.42 8.68
N VAL A 125 -7.09 17.90 9.34
CA VAL A 125 -7.17 19.28 9.87
C VAL A 125 -6.11 19.55 10.93
N GLU A 126 -5.87 18.58 11.84
CA GLU A 126 -4.81 18.69 12.87
C GLU A 126 -3.40 18.45 12.31
N GLY A 127 -3.28 18.19 11.01
CA GLY A 127 -2.05 17.74 10.37
C GLY A 127 -1.77 16.25 10.60
N ASP A 128 -0.75 15.76 9.92
CA ASP A 128 -0.35 14.34 9.92
C ASP A 128 0.76 14.02 10.94
N GLN A 129 1.15 15.01 11.76
CA GLN A 129 2.20 14.89 12.77
C GLN A 129 3.55 14.40 12.20
N GLY A 130 3.86 14.76 10.95
CA GLY A 130 5.06 14.31 10.22
C GLY A 130 4.94 12.89 9.66
N TYR A 131 3.78 12.26 9.80
CA TYR A 131 3.49 10.91 9.29
C TYR A 131 2.38 10.97 8.25
N ILE A 132 2.76 11.36 7.02
CA ILE A 132 1.86 11.61 5.87
C ILE A 132 0.82 10.51 5.62
N VAL A 133 1.15 9.27 5.99
CA VAL A 133 0.30 8.09 5.87
C VAL A 133 -1.01 8.23 6.68
N LEU A 134 -1.06 9.06 7.73
CA LEU A 134 -2.32 9.34 8.45
C LEU A 134 -3.40 9.96 7.56
N ASN A 135 -3.04 10.64 6.48
CA ASN A 135 -4.03 11.19 5.56
C ASN A 135 -4.81 10.12 4.81
N ARG A 136 -4.27 8.90 4.66
CA ARG A 136 -4.88 7.83 3.87
C ARG A 136 -6.22 7.33 4.44
N PRO A 137 -6.34 6.93 5.72
CA PRO A 137 -7.64 6.57 6.29
C PRO A 137 -8.68 7.68 6.13
N TRP A 138 -8.27 8.93 6.35
CA TRP A 138 -9.15 10.09 6.19
C TRP A 138 -9.60 10.32 4.74
N ALA A 139 -8.69 10.13 3.80
CA ALA A 139 -8.99 10.22 2.37
C ALA A 139 -10.00 9.15 1.94
N PHE A 140 -9.89 7.92 2.48
CA PHE A 140 -10.90 6.87 2.26
C PHE A 140 -12.26 7.21 2.86
N VAL A 141 -12.31 7.77 4.08
CA VAL A 141 -13.57 8.23 4.68
C VAL A 141 -14.26 9.24 3.76
N GLN A 142 -13.54 10.25 3.29
CA GLN A 142 -14.09 11.27 2.39
C GLN A 142 -14.52 10.68 1.05
N TRP A 143 -13.69 9.82 0.45
CA TRP A 143 -13.97 9.21 -0.85
C TRP A 143 -15.22 8.33 -0.79
N LEU A 144 -15.35 7.46 0.22
CA LEU A 144 -16.50 6.57 0.38
C LEU A 144 -17.81 7.33 0.66
N GLN A 145 -17.73 8.52 1.26
CA GLN A 145 -18.89 9.37 1.54
C GLN A 145 -19.34 10.18 0.32
N LYS A 146 -18.41 10.61 -0.53
CA LYS A 146 -18.66 11.64 -1.55
C LYS A 146 -18.59 11.12 -2.99
N ALA A 147 -17.88 10.03 -3.26
CA ALA A 147 -17.70 9.51 -4.60
C ALA A 147 -18.82 8.54 -5.02
N ASP A 148 -19.19 8.57 -6.29
CA ASP A 148 -20.14 7.64 -6.89
C ASP A 148 -19.43 6.37 -7.37
N ILE A 149 -19.31 5.38 -6.47
CA ILE A 149 -18.63 4.11 -6.74
C ILE A 149 -19.66 3.04 -7.14
N LYS A 150 -19.61 2.60 -8.40
CA LYS A 150 -20.57 1.64 -8.98
C LYS A 150 -20.35 0.20 -8.54
N GLU A 151 -19.12 -0.16 -8.24
CA GLU A 151 -18.75 -1.51 -7.84
C GLU A 151 -19.07 -1.80 -6.36
N ASP A 152 -19.35 -3.08 -6.07
CA ASP A 152 -19.68 -3.56 -4.72
C ASP A 152 -18.43 -3.94 -3.91
N TYR A 153 -17.29 -4.10 -4.59
CA TYR A 153 -16.00 -4.40 -3.98
C TYR A 153 -15.00 -3.27 -4.29
N ILE A 154 -13.97 -3.15 -3.46
CA ILE A 154 -12.89 -2.18 -3.59
C ILE A 154 -11.58 -2.94 -3.50
N LEU A 155 -10.69 -2.76 -4.49
CA LEU A 155 -9.28 -3.08 -4.37
C LEU A 155 -8.56 -1.85 -3.81
N MET A 156 -8.13 -1.90 -2.56
CA MET A 156 -7.18 -0.93 -2.01
C MET A 156 -5.78 -1.31 -2.51
N ALA A 157 -5.13 -0.39 -3.22
CA ALA A 157 -3.81 -0.56 -3.83
C ALA A 157 -2.89 0.63 -3.49
N GLU A 158 -1.59 0.47 -3.73
CA GLU A 158 -0.57 1.51 -3.51
C GLU A 158 -0.04 2.08 -4.84
N PRO A 159 0.54 3.30 -4.85
CA PRO A 159 1.22 3.84 -6.02
C PRO A 159 2.33 2.94 -6.55
N ASP A 160 3.07 2.27 -5.67
CA ASP A 160 4.16 1.35 -6.01
C ASP A 160 3.71 -0.09 -6.27
N HIS A 161 2.47 -0.26 -6.68
CA HIS A 161 2.00 -1.50 -7.27
C HIS A 161 2.16 -1.46 -8.79
N ILE A 162 2.49 -2.61 -9.39
CA ILE A 162 2.35 -2.86 -10.83
C ILE A 162 1.50 -4.11 -11.00
N ILE A 163 0.39 -4.01 -11.73
CA ILE A 163 -0.46 -5.15 -12.06
C ILE A 163 0.17 -5.91 -13.23
N VAL A 164 0.65 -7.12 -12.97
CA VAL A 164 1.35 -7.95 -13.98
C VAL A 164 0.42 -8.82 -14.80
N LYS A 165 -0.79 -9.07 -14.31
CA LYS A 165 -1.86 -9.80 -15.01
C LYS A 165 -3.23 -9.44 -14.42
N PRO A 166 -4.33 -9.68 -15.16
CA PRO A 166 -5.68 -9.38 -14.69
C PRO A 166 -5.98 -10.04 -13.35
N ILE A 167 -6.60 -9.27 -12.43
CA ILE A 167 -6.88 -9.71 -11.07
C ILE A 167 -8.36 -10.08 -10.98
N PRO A 168 -8.72 -11.34 -10.68
CA PRO A 168 -10.10 -11.68 -10.34
C PRO A 168 -10.43 -11.18 -8.93
N ASN A 169 -11.71 -11.02 -8.61
CA ASN A 169 -12.15 -10.73 -7.26
C ASN A 169 -11.84 -11.91 -6.33
N LEU A 170 -10.77 -11.73 -5.56
CA LEU A 170 -10.24 -12.72 -4.62
C LEU A 170 -11.08 -12.82 -3.33
N SER A 171 -11.93 -11.83 -3.04
CA SER A 171 -12.83 -11.81 -1.87
C SER A 171 -14.01 -12.72 -2.11
N ARG A 172 -14.32 -13.63 -1.19
CA ARG A 172 -15.44 -14.58 -1.32
C ARG A 172 -16.03 -14.90 0.05
N ASP A 173 -17.23 -15.45 0.04
CA ASP A 173 -17.91 -15.95 1.24
C ASP A 173 -18.05 -14.89 2.35
N GLY A 174 -18.30 -13.63 1.96
CA GLY A 174 -18.41 -12.48 2.87
C GLY A 174 -17.09 -12.06 3.53
N ARG A 175 -15.94 -12.57 3.04
CA ARG A 175 -14.61 -12.27 3.58
C ARG A 175 -13.80 -11.45 2.58
N ALA A 176 -13.09 -10.45 3.07
CA ALA A 176 -12.10 -9.72 2.27
C ALA A 176 -10.95 -10.67 1.87
N ALA A 177 -10.20 -10.33 0.82
CA ALA A 177 -8.96 -11.00 0.47
C ALA A 177 -7.80 -10.04 0.71
N ALA A 178 -6.84 -10.43 1.54
CA ALA A 178 -5.77 -9.55 2.00
C ALA A 178 -4.41 -10.25 1.93
N PHE A 179 -3.36 -9.48 1.65
CA PHE A 179 -2.00 -10.01 1.74
C PHE A 179 -1.54 -10.10 3.20
N PRO A 180 -1.00 -11.24 3.66
CA PRO A 180 -0.45 -11.37 5.00
C PRO A 180 0.97 -10.77 5.07
N PHE A 181 1.17 -9.81 5.96
CA PHE A 181 2.46 -9.18 6.19
C PHE A 181 3.18 -9.84 7.36
N PHE A 182 4.37 -10.40 7.09
CA PHE A 182 5.15 -11.13 8.10
C PHE A 182 5.59 -10.27 9.30
N TYR A 183 5.60 -8.94 9.16
CA TYR A 183 5.96 -7.99 10.20
C TYR A 183 4.75 -7.42 10.97
N ILE A 184 3.53 -7.80 10.59
CA ILE A 184 2.32 -7.52 11.39
C ILE A 184 2.10 -8.74 12.27
N GLU A 185 2.48 -8.65 13.53
CA GLU A 185 2.50 -9.76 14.49
C GLU A 185 1.65 -9.41 15.73
N PRO A 186 0.32 -9.52 15.66
CA PRO A 186 -0.58 -9.07 16.74
C PRO A 186 -0.32 -9.76 18.08
N GLU A 187 -0.07 -11.06 18.08
CA GLU A 187 0.21 -11.83 19.31
C GLU A 187 1.47 -11.34 20.04
N LYS A 188 2.53 -10.99 19.29
CA LYS A 188 3.77 -10.46 19.90
C LYS A 188 3.58 -9.05 20.48
N ASN A 189 2.60 -8.32 19.98
CA ASN A 189 2.33 -6.92 20.35
C ASN A 189 1.05 -6.77 21.18
N GLU A 190 0.54 -7.86 21.77
CA GLU A 190 -0.76 -7.89 22.46
C GLU A 190 -0.88 -6.76 23.50
N LYS A 191 0.14 -6.61 24.36
CA LYS A 191 0.14 -5.58 25.42
C LYS A 191 -0.15 -4.17 24.90
N VAL A 192 0.43 -3.81 23.75
CA VAL A 192 0.22 -2.49 23.13
C VAL A 192 -1.14 -2.45 22.44
N LEU A 193 -1.51 -3.52 21.72
CA LEU A 193 -2.77 -3.61 20.99
C LEU A 193 -4.00 -3.59 21.88
N ARG A 194 -3.93 -4.07 23.14
CA ARG A 194 -5.06 -4.03 24.08
C ARG A 194 -5.55 -2.62 24.41
N LYS A 195 -4.74 -1.58 24.18
CA LYS A 195 -5.19 -0.18 24.27
C LYS A 195 -6.21 0.19 23.19
N PHE A 196 -6.18 -0.48 22.04
CA PHE A 196 -7.01 -0.19 20.85
C PHE A 196 -7.96 -1.32 20.48
N PHE A 197 -7.71 -2.53 20.99
CA PHE A 197 -8.55 -3.73 20.87
C PHE A 197 -8.74 -4.36 22.27
N PRO A 198 -9.60 -3.76 23.12
CA PRO A 198 -9.76 -4.22 24.49
C PRO A 198 -10.33 -5.65 24.57
N GLU A 199 -10.18 -6.30 25.72
CA GLU A 199 -10.53 -7.73 25.89
C GLU A 199 -12.01 -8.04 25.59
N ASP A 200 -12.92 -7.08 25.79
CA ASP A 200 -14.34 -7.21 25.45
C ASP A 200 -14.60 -7.37 23.94
N LYS A 201 -13.65 -6.97 23.07
CA LYS A 201 -13.72 -7.17 21.61
C LYS A 201 -13.30 -8.58 21.18
N GLY A 202 -12.65 -9.33 22.06
CA GLY A 202 -12.28 -10.72 21.86
C GLY A 202 -10.78 -11.00 21.97
N PRO A 203 -10.34 -12.22 21.60
CA PRO A 203 -8.93 -12.60 21.70
C PRO A 203 -8.09 -11.85 20.65
N ILE A 204 -6.80 -11.64 20.95
CA ILE A 204 -5.88 -10.93 20.06
C ILE A 204 -5.73 -11.61 18.69
N THR A 205 -5.97 -12.92 18.64
CA THR A 205 -5.97 -13.76 17.43
C THR A 205 -7.08 -13.41 16.43
N LYS A 206 -8.03 -12.53 16.78
CA LYS A 206 -8.99 -11.95 15.82
C LYS A 206 -8.37 -10.89 14.91
N ILE A 207 -7.23 -10.33 15.28
CA ILE A 207 -6.51 -9.37 14.44
C ILE A 207 -5.67 -10.17 13.44
N ASP A 208 -6.06 -10.14 12.18
CA ASP A 208 -5.31 -10.78 11.10
C ASP A 208 -3.96 -10.04 10.87
N PRO A 209 -2.89 -10.74 10.43
CA PRO A 209 -1.57 -10.15 10.18
C PRO A 209 -1.55 -9.40 8.82
N ILE A 210 -2.38 -8.36 8.67
CA ILE A 210 -2.62 -7.65 7.42
C ILE A 210 -2.38 -6.15 7.55
N GLY A 211 -2.34 -5.47 6.40
CA GLY A 211 -2.50 -4.02 6.30
C GLY A 211 -3.66 -3.68 5.35
N ASN A 212 -3.81 -2.41 5.00
CA ASN A 212 -4.87 -1.94 4.13
C ASN A 212 -4.68 -2.32 2.65
N SER A 213 -3.47 -2.70 2.22
CA SER A 213 -3.16 -2.90 0.80
C SER A 213 -2.09 -3.97 0.57
N PRO A 214 -2.21 -4.85 -0.46
CA PRO A 214 -3.40 -5.00 -1.29
C PRO A 214 -4.51 -5.74 -0.53
N VAL A 215 -5.73 -5.21 -0.64
CA VAL A 215 -6.94 -5.83 -0.09
C VAL A 215 -8.09 -5.67 -1.08
N ILE A 216 -8.82 -6.76 -1.39
CA ILE A 216 -10.15 -6.68 -2.01
C ILE A 216 -11.20 -6.88 -0.92
N ILE A 217 -12.06 -5.89 -0.72
CA ILE A 217 -13.05 -5.85 0.36
C ILE A 217 -14.39 -5.33 -0.18
N GLU A 218 -15.51 -5.79 0.38
CA GLU A 218 -16.82 -5.21 0.08
C GLU A 218 -16.86 -3.72 0.46
N LYS A 219 -17.40 -2.88 -0.43
CA LYS A 219 -17.51 -1.43 -0.24
C LYS A 219 -18.21 -1.07 1.07
N GLU A 220 -19.29 -1.79 1.42
CA GLU A 220 -20.00 -1.58 2.68
C GLU A 220 -19.14 -1.91 3.91
N SER A 221 -18.38 -3.01 3.84
CA SER A 221 -17.44 -3.39 4.90
C SER A 221 -16.34 -2.34 5.04
N LEU A 222 -15.79 -1.85 3.93
CA LEU A 222 -14.81 -0.77 3.93
C LEU A 222 -15.38 0.54 4.52
N ALA A 223 -16.62 0.90 4.18
CA ALA A 223 -17.30 2.07 4.72
C ALA A 223 -17.52 2.00 6.23
N ARG A 224 -17.77 0.80 6.79
CA ARG A 224 -17.86 0.59 8.24
C ARG A 224 -16.51 0.72 8.94
N ILE A 225 -15.43 0.17 8.36
CA ILE A 225 -14.11 0.18 9.01
C ILE A 225 -13.39 1.52 8.86
N ALA A 226 -13.58 2.27 7.77
CA ALA A 226 -12.76 3.44 7.46
C ALA A 226 -12.74 4.53 8.56
N PRO A 227 -13.87 4.91 9.19
CA PRO A 227 -13.85 5.86 10.30
C PRO A 227 -13.10 5.33 11.54
N THR A 228 -13.26 4.04 11.87
CA THR A 228 -12.54 3.41 12.99
C THR A 228 -11.06 3.28 12.69
N TRP A 229 -10.68 2.90 11.47
CA TRP A 229 -9.31 2.85 11.00
C TRP A 229 -8.63 4.20 11.18
N MET A 230 -9.25 5.29 10.71
CA MET A 230 -8.76 6.66 10.91
C MET A 230 -8.56 6.99 12.39
N ASN A 231 -9.57 6.76 13.23
CA ASN A 231 -9.52 7.10 14.64
C ASN A 231 -8.45 6.30 15.39
N VAL A 232 -8.32 5.00 15.08
CA VAL A 232 -7.30 4.14 15.68
C VAL A 232 -5.90 4.55 15.21
N SER A 233 -5.71 4.91 13.93
CA SER A 233 -4.42 5.43 13.43
C SER A 233 -4.01 6.70 14.17
N ILE A 234 -4.93 7.66 14.37
CA ILE A 234 -4.66 8.89 15.11
C ILE A 234 -4.35 8.58 16.58
N ALA A 235 -5.13 7.69 17.21
CA ALA A 235 -4.94 7.32 18.61
C ALA A 235 -3.59 6.59 18.83
N MET A 236 -3.22 5.67 17.95
CA MET A 236 -1.92 5.01 17.98
C MET A 236 -0.79 6.01 17.77
N LYS A 237 -0.93 6.98 16.86
CA LYS A 237 0.11 8.00 16.64
C LYS A 237 0.32 8.89 17.88
N LYS A 238 -0.77 9.18 18.61
CA LYS A 238 -0.74 9.98 19.85
C LYS A 238 -0.26 9.20 21.07
N ASP A 239 -0.27 7.86 21.04
CA ASP A 239 0.24 7.01 22.13
C ASP A 239 1.74 6.71 21.95
N PRO A 240 2.62 7.15 22.88
CA PRO A 240 4.06 6.99 22.71
C PRO A 240 4.54 5.53 22.60
N ASP A 241 3.85 4.58 23.26
CA ASP A 241 4.24 3.18 23.18
C ASP A 241 3.87 2.60 21.81
N ALA A 242 2.68 2.92 21.30
CA ALA A 242 2.21 2.47 20.00
C ALA A 242 3.01 3.09 18.85
N ASP A 243 3.25 4.41 18.87
CA ASP A 243 4.07 5.09 17.85
C ASP A 243 5.49 4.52 17.82
N LYS A 244 6.10 4.30 18.99
CA LYS A 244 7.42 3.68 19.08
C LYS A 244 7.43 2.22 18.60
N THR A 245 6.40 1.44 18.95
CA THR A 245 6.35 0.00 18.66
C THR A 245 6.07 -0.26 17.18
N PHE A 246 5.10 0.45 16.60
CA PHE A 246 4.63 0.20 15.23
C PHE A 246 5.30 1.12 14.20
N GLY A 247 5.70 2.33 14.57
CA GLY A 247 6.40 3.27 13.71
C GLY A 247 5.71 3.44 12.36
N TRP A 248 6.46 3.18 11.27
CA TRP A 248 5.96 3.36 9.90
C TRP A 248 4.75 2.47 9.56
N VAL A 249 4.60 1.29 10.18
CA VAL A 249 3.50 0.34 9.87
C VAL A 249 2.29 0.50 10.81
N LEU A 250 2.27 1.57 11.61
CA LEU A 250 1.21 1.85 12.57
C LEU A 250 -0.17 1.93 11.94
N GLU A 251 -0.28 2.58 10.78
CA GLU A 251 -1.54 2.67 10.06
C GLU A 251 -2.06 1.27 9.66
N MET A 252 -1.17 0.37 9.24
CA MET A 252 -1.53 -1.01 8.88
C MET A 252 -2.06 -1.79 10.09
N TYR A 253 -1.45 -1.63 11.28
CA TYR A 253 -1.99 -2.20 12.52
C TYR A 253 -3.37 -1.61 12.85
N ALA A 254 -3.56 -0.31 12.66
CA ALA A 254 -4.86 0.32 12.86
C ALA A 254 -5.93 -0.22 11.91
N TYR A 255 -5.58 -0.50 10.64
CA TYR A 255 -6.48 -1.15 9.68
C TYR A 255 -6.88 -2.57 10.14
N ALA A 256 -5.91 -3.36 10.58
CA ALA A 256 -6.15 -4.72 11.08
C ALA A 256 -7.04 -4.71 12.34
N VAL A 257 -6.77 -3.79 13.28
CA VAL A 257 -7.60 -3.58 14.48
C VAL A 257 -9.02 -3.17 14.10
N ALA A 258 -9.19 -2.20 13.20
CA ALA A 258 -10.51 -1.77 12.75
C ALA A 258 -11.30 -2.91 12.09
N SER A 259 -10.64 -3.71 11.25
CA SER A 259 -11.23 -4.90 10.62
C SER A 259 -11.72 -5.90 11.67
N ALA A 260 -10.91 -6.18 12.70
CA ALA A 260 -11.27 -7.08 13.79
C ALA A 260 -12.42 -6.55 14.66
N ILE A 261 -12.43 -5.24 14.97
CA ILE A 261 -13.51 -4.59 15.75
C ILE A 261 -14.86 -4.75 15.06
N HIS A 262 -14.89 -4.61 13.73
CA HIS A 262 -16.12 -4.67 12.93
C HIS A 262 -16.44 -6.07 12.40
N GLY A 263 -15.68 -7.09 12.81
CA GLY A 263 -15.92 -8.48 12.39
C GLY A 263 -15.69 -8.73 10.90
N VAL A 264 -14.88 -7.91 10.23
CA VAL A 264 -14.51 -8.09 8.82
C VAL A 264 -13.37 -9.12 8.74
N GLY A 265 -13.71 -10.37 8.44
CA GLY A 265 -12.74 -11.46 8.31
C GLY A 265 -12.03 -11.50 6.96
N ASN A 266 -10.79 -12.00 6.93
CA ASN A 266 -9.94 -11.99 5.75
C ASN A 266 -9.55 -13.40 5.28
N ILE A 267 -9.45 -13.58 3.96
CA ILE A 267 -8.78 -14.69 3.30
C ILE A 267 -7.36 -14.23 3.02
N LEU A 268 -6.37 -14.86 3.67
CA LEU A 268 -4.98 -14.50 3.52
C LEU A 268 -4.42 -15.05 2.20
N ARG A 269 -3.96 -14.17 1.32
CA ARG A 269 -3.47 -14.48 -0.03
C ARG A 269 -2.00 -14.10 -0.17
N LYS A 270 -1.11 -15.07 0.02
CA LYS A 270 0.34 -14.89 -0.22
C LYS A 270 0.68 -14.67 -1.69
N ASP A 271 -0.17 -15.18 -2.57
CA ASP A 271 -0.12 -15.01 -4.03
C ASP A 271 -0.75 -13.70 -4.50
N PHE A 272 -1.14 -12.78 -3.60
CA PHE A 272 -1.73 -11.51 -4.04
C PHE A 272 -0.67 -10.59 -4.66
N MET A 273 0.50 -10.52 -4.04
CA MET A 273 1.62 -9.73 -4.53
C MET A 273 2.97 -10.39 -4.23
N ILE A 274 4.00 -9.92 -4.92
CA ILE A 274 5.41 -10.20 -4.62
C ILE A 274 6.16 -8.90 -4.29
N GLN A 275 7.31 -9.03 -3.62
CA GLN A 275 8.17 -7.94 -3.16
C GLN A 275 9.62 -8.16 -3.61
N PRO A 276 9.99 -7.77 -4.84
CA PRO A 276 11.37 -7.78 -5.29
C PRO A 276 12.26 -6.91 -4.40
N PRO A 277 13.54 -7.27 -4.19
CA PRO A 277 14.26 -8.37 -4.81
C PRO A 277 14.11 -9.73 -4.09
N TRP A 278 13.24 -9.83 -3.08
CA TRP A 278 13.15 -11.01 -2.22
C TRP A 278 12.38 -12.16 -2.86
N ASP A 279 11.28 -11.85 -3.52
CA ASP A 279 10.53 -12.81 -4.31
C ASP A 279 11.13 -12.89 -5.70
N LEU A 280 11.66 -14.05 -6.07
CA LEU A 280 12.56 -14.16 -7.21
C LEU A 280 11.84 -14.18 -8.57
N GLU A 281 10.60 -14.66 -8.58
CA GLU A 281 9.78 -14.88 -9.77
C GLU A 281 8.38 -14.32 -9.54
N ILE A 282 7.69 -13.98 -10.63
CA ILE A 282 6.29 -13.52 -10.55
C ILE A 282 5.34 -14.67 -10.17
N GLY A 283 5.53 -15.84 -10.80
CA GLY A 283 4.68 -17.01 -10.62
C GLY A 283 3.18 -16.70 -10.75
N ASP A 284 2.41 -17.13 -9.76
CA ASP A 284 0.95 -16.93 -9.72
C ASP A 284 0.53 -15.54 -9.25
N ALA A 285 1.47 -14.69 -8.81
CA ALA A 285 1.14 -13.39 -8.22
C ALA A 285 0.63 -12.35 -9.21
N PHE A 286 -0.26 -11.49 -8.73
CA PHE A 286 -0.95 -10.49 -9.55
C PHE A 286 -0.27 -9.11 -9.56
N ILE A 287 0.46 -8.81 -8.49
CA ILE A 287 1.02 -7.48 -8.25
C ILE A 287 2.50 -7.60 -7.93
N ILE A 288 3.31 -6.74 -8.54
CA ILE A 288 4.64 -6.40 -8.02
C ILE A 288 4.50 -5.20 -7.09
N HIS A 289 4.94 -5.33 -5.84
CA HIS A 289 5.06 -4.21 -4.90
C HIS A 289 6.55 -3.86 -4.73
N TYR A 290 7.01 -2.79 -5.39
CA TYR A 290 8.42 -2.44 -5.49
C TYR A 290 8.90 -1.51 -4.36
N THR A 291 8.70 -1.94 -3.12
CA THR A 291 9.04 -1.15 -1.93
C THR A 291 10.54 -1.09 -1.63
N TYR A 292 11.28 -2.16 -1.94
CA TYR A 292 12.70 -2.30 -1.61
C TYR A 292 13.61 -1.84 -2.77
N GLY A 293 14.74 -1.23 -2.41
CA GLY A 293 15.80 -0.94 -3.37
C GLY A 293 16.44 -2.22 -3.89
N CYS A 294 16.68 -2.27 -5.19
CA CYS A 294 17.29 -3.38 -5.91
C CYS A 294 18.71 -2.96 -6.32
N ASP A 295 19.71 -3.23 -5.47
CA ASP A 295 21.12 -2.90 -5.71
C ASP A 295 21.94 -4.16 -5.98
N TYR A 296 22.68 -4.21 -7.09
CA TYR A 296 23.47 -5.36 -7.49
C TYR A 296 24.90 -4.97 -7.86
N ASP A 297 25.89 -5.71 -7.36
CA ASP A 297 27.29 -5.56 -7.79
C ASP A 297 27.51 -6.02 -9.25
N LYS A 298 28.75 -5.90 -9.75
CA LYS A 298 29.10 -6.29 -11.13
C LYS A 298 28.89 -7.79 -11.35
N GLU A 299 28.94 -8.56 -10.28
CA GLU A 299 28.74 -9.99 -10.21
C GLU A 299 27.27 -10.36 -9.98
N GLY A 300 26.32 -9.40 -10.03
CA GLY A 300 24.89 -9.64 -9.90
C GLY A 300 24.44 -10.08 -8.51
N LYS A 301 25.24 -9.85 -7.46
CA LYS A 301 24.87 -10.15 -6.07
C LYS A 301 24.22 -8.93 -5.43
N LEU A 302 23.11 -9.16 -4.73
CA LEU A 302 22.39 -8.12 -3.99
C LEU A 302 23.32 -7.46 -2.96
N THR A 303 23.45 -6.14 -3.02
CA THR A 303 24.24 -5.35 -2.07
C THR A 303 23.33 -4.63 -1.08
N TYR A 304 23.68 -4.67 0.20
CA TYR A 304 22.91 -4.03 1.27
C TYR A 304 23.48 -2.64 1.59
N ALA A 305 22.62 -1.62 1.58
CA ALA A 305 22.97 -0.24 1.96
C ALA A 305 24.19 0.34 1.22
N LYS A 306 24.52 -0.22 0.05
CA LYS A 306 25.61 0.20 -0.82
C LYS A 306 25.10 0.23 -2.26
N VAL A 307 25.44 1.29 -2.97
CA VAL A 307 25.12 1.42 -4.39
C VAL A 307 25.93 0.39 -5.16
N GLY A 308 25.20 -0.50 -5.85
CA GLY A 308 25.78 -1.52 -6.71
C GLY A 308 26.26 -0.97 -8.06
N ALA A 309 26.74 -1.86 -8.93
CA ALA A 309 27.02 -1.55 -10.34
C ALA A 309 25.73 -1.29 -11.14
N TRP A 310 24.62 -1.89 -10.71
CA TRP A 310 23.28 -1.60 -11.20
C TRP A 310 22.34 -1.39 -10.02
N ARG A 311 21.41 -0.42 -10.16
CA ARG A 311 20.41 -0.11 -9.14
C ARG A 311 19.08 0.25 -9.77
N PHE A 312 18.01 -0.25 -9.16
CA PHE A 312 16.69 0.36 -9.22
C PHE A 312 16.19 0.61 -7.80
N ASP A 313 16.07 1.87 -7.40
CA ASP A 313 15.33 2.26 -6.20
C ASP A 313 14.46 3.47 -6.52
N LYS A 314 13.15 3.34 -6.29
CA LYS A 314 12.18 4.42 -6.52
C LYS A 314 12.53 5.70 -5.77
N ARG A 315 13.28 5.62 -4.66
CA ARG A 315 13.76 6.77 -3.87
C ARG A 315 14.83 7.59 -4.58
N GLN A 316 15.35 7.15 -5.73
CA GLN A 316 16.16 7.99 -6.63
C GLN A 316 15.30 9.00 -7.40
N TYR A 317 13.98 8.78 -7.44
CA TYR A 317 13.02 9.53 -8.24
C TYR A 317 12.02 10.27 -7.33
N MET A 318 12.54 10.94 -6.30
CA MET A 318 11.74 11.72 -5.34
C MET A 318 11.29 13.06 -5.95
N GLU A 319 12.25 13.77 -6.55
CA GLU A 319 12.06 15.13 -7.09
C GLU A 319 11.73 15.14 -8.58
N LYS A 320 12.15 14.10 -9.31
CA LYS A 320 11.91 13.93 -10.75
C LYS A 320 11.49 12.48 -11.03
N PRO A 321 10.58 12.23 -11.99
CA PRO A 321 10.25 10.87 -12.41
C PRO A 321 11.48 10.17 -13.02
N PRO A 322 11.47 8.83 -13.13
CA PRO A 322 12.53 8.12 -13.83
C PRO A 322 12.60 8.52 -15.31
N PRO A 323 13.79 8.61 -15.91
CA PRO A 323 13.90 8.77 -17.36
C PRO A 323 13.38 7.52 -18.07
N ARG A 324 13.00 7.67 -19.35
CA ARG A 324 12.72 6.51 -20.21
C ARG A 324 13.96 5.63 -20.36
N ASN A 325 13.75 4.37 -20.72
CA ASN A 325 14.81 3.40 -21.02
C ASN A 325 15.78 3.20 -19.86
N LEU A 326 15.24 3.02 -18.65
CA LEU A 326 16.01 2.58 -17.49
C LEU A 326 16.85 1.36 -17.88
N PRO A 327 18.15 1.34 -17.53
CA PRO A 327 19.01 0.24 -17.90
C PRO A 327 18.44 -1.03 -17.29
N LEU A 328 18.32 -2.08 -18.10
CA LEU A 328 18.02 -3.40 -17.56
C LEU A 328 19.20 -3.85 -16.69
N PRO A 329 18.92 -4.64 -15.64
CA PRO A 329 20.00 -5.29 -14.89
C PRO A 329 20.91 -6.07 -15.85
N PRO A 330 22.23 -6.15 -15.59
CA PRO A 330 23.19 -6.75 -16.53
C PRO A 330 22.73 -8.12 -17.04
N ASN A 331 22.51 -8.22 -18.36
CA ASN A 331 22.00 -9.42 -19.07
C ASN A 331 22.95 -10.65 -19.00
N GLY A 332 24.00 -10.61 -18.19
CA GLY A 332 25.17 -11.48 -18.31
C GLY A 332 25.34 -12.58 -17.27
N LEU A 333 24.47 -12.69 -16.26
CA LEU A 333 24.55 -13.77 -15.28
C LEU A 333 23.19 -14.48 -15.21
N PRO A 334 22.92 -15.43 -16.13
CA PRO A 334 21.82 -16.36 -15.91
C PRO A 334 21.99 -16.92 -14.49
N ASN A 335 20.97 -16.72 -13.65
CA ASN A 335 20.89 -17.18 -12.24
C ASN A 335 21.32 -16.21 -11.13
N ARG A 336 21.47 -14.89 -11.34
CA ARG A 336 21.80 -13.98 -10.22
C ARG A 336 20.85 -12.82 -9.96
N ILE A 337 20.27 -12.23 -11.01
CA ILE A 337 19.27 -11.17 -10.83
C ILE A 337 17.87 -11.78 -10.97
N PRO A 338 16.97 -11.59 -10.00
CA PRO A 338 15.68 -12.26 -10.03
C PRO A 338 14.80 -11.81 -11.21
N GLN A 339 14.05 -12.75 -11.77
CA GLN A 339 13.10 -12.52 -12.87
C GLN A 339 12.09 -11.42 -12.53
N SER A 340 11.69 -11.33 -11.27
CA SER A 340 10.79 -10.29 -10.78
C SER A 340 11.37 -8.87 -10.89
N VAL A 341 12.68 -8.69 -10.65
CA VAL A 341 13.38 -7.39 -10.77
C VAL A 341 13.49 -6.98 -12.24
N VAL A 342 13.83 -7.93 -13.11
CA VAL A 342 13.87 -7.69 -14.57
C VAL A 342 12.48 -7.26 -15.06
N THR A 343 11.44 -8.00 -14.66
CA THR A 343 10.05 -7.72 -15.04
C THR A 343 9.61 -6.34 -14.57
N LEU A 344 9.89 -5.98 -13.31
CA LEU A 344 9.60 -4.65 -12.76
C LEU A 344 10.17 -3.53 -13.65
N VAL A 345 11.45 -3.59 -14.00
CA VAL A 345 12.10 -2.51 -14.76
C VAL A 345 11.62 -2.48 -16.21
N MET A 346 11.38 -3.64 -16.83
CA MET A 346 10.75 -3.72 -18.15
C MET A 346 9.37 -3.06 -18.17
N MET A 347 8.55 -3.34 -17.16
CA MET A 347 7.19 -2.79 -17.07
C MET A 347 7.17 -1.28 -16.81
N VAL A 348 8.14 -0.75 -16.04
CA VAL A 348 8.33 0.71 -15.92
C VAL A 348 8.74 1.30 -17.27
N ASN A 349 9.69 0.69 -17.97
CA ASN A 349 10.12 1.17 -19.29
C ASN A 349 8.99 1.18 -20.32
N GLU A 350 8.18 0.13 -20.37
CA GLU A 350 7.04 0.04 -21.29
C GLU A 350 5.97 1.10 -20.98
N ALA A 351 5.60 1.25 -19.71
CA ALA A 351 4.63 2.27 -19.30
C ALA A 351 5.12 3.68 -19.67
N THR A 352 6.36 4.02 -19.33
CA THR A 352 6.93 5.34 -19.63
C THR A 352 7.11 5.60 -21.13
N ALA A 353 7.42 4.56 -21.91
CA ALA A 353 7.50 4.67 -23.37
C ALA A 353 6.14 4.97 -24.02
N SER A 354 5.05 4.45 -23.45
CA SER A 354 3.68 4.61 -23.96
C SER A 354 3.06 6.01 -23.71
N MET A 355 3.57 6.77 -22.74
CA MET A 355 3.02 8.06 -22.33
C MET A 355 3.72 9.21 -23.07
N PRO A 356 3.07 9.89 -24.03
CA PRO A 356 3.74 10.82 -24.95
C PRO A 356 4.36 12.05 -24.26
N ASP A 357 3.83 12.45 -23.11
CA ASP A 357 4.28 13.61 -22.33
C ASP A 357 5.37 13.27 -21.31
N TRP A 358 5.79 12.00 -21.18
CA TRP A 358 6.71 11.58 -20.11
C TRP A 358 8.04 12.34 -20.11
N ASP A 359 8.63 12.60 -21.28
CA ASP A 359 9.90 13.31 -21.37
C ASP A 359 9.75 14.79 -20.99
N THR A 360 8.60 15.40 -21.29
CA THR A 360 8.29 16.77 -20.86
C THR A 360 8.11 16.82 -19.35
N TYR A 361 7.38 15.84 -18.79
CA TYR A 361 7.20 15.68 -17.35
C TYR A 361 8.53 15.44 -16.62
N ALA A 362 9.45 14.66 -17.20
CA ALA A 362 10.77 14.40 -16.62
C ALA A 362 11.76 15.56 -16.75
N ALA A 363 11.55 16.45 -17.72
CA ALA A 363 12.38 17.64 -17.93
C ALA A 363 12.06 18.77 -16.94
N GLY A 364 10.78 18.91 -16.54
CA GLY A 364 10.35 19.76 -15.43
C GLY A 364 11.05 19.38 -14.14
#